data_AF-B4GG40-F1
#
_entry.id   AF-B4GG40-F1
#
_cell.length_a   1.000
_cell.length_b   1.000
_cell.length_c   1.000
_cell.angle_alpha   90.00
_cell.angle_beta   90.00
_cell.angle_gamma   90.00
#
_symmetry.space_group_name_H-M   'P 1'
#
loop_
_entity.id
_entity.type
_entity.pdbx_description
1 polymer ?
#
loop_
_entity_poly.entity_id
_entity_poly.type
_entity_poly.pdbx_seq_one_letter_code
_entity_poly.pdbx_strand_id
1 'polypeptide(L)'
;MLQGLIQRTCLVAFNTAQTILVRQKHAFDRAVLKPKVRCHFPKPREVKRINVHGWDTRMSTPEGRRVLMRRILKGRHNISH
;
A
#
# COMPACT_ATOMS: atom_id res chain seq x y z
N MET A 1 -30.89 28.24 43.78
CA MET A 1 -30.95 26.97 43.01
C MET A 1 -30.42 27.10 41.59
N LEU A 2 -30.66 28.22 40.88
CA LEU A 2 -30.19 28.43 39.50
C LEU A 2 -28.65 28.50 39.36
N GLN A 3 -27.95 29.14 40.31
CA GLN A 3 -26.48 29.26 40.29
C GLN A 3 -25.77 27.89 40.35
N GLY A 4 -26.27 26.96 41.17
CA GLY A 4 -25.72 25.60 41.26
C GLY A 4 -25.97 24.77 40.00
N LEU A 5 -27.08 25.03 39.29
CA LEU A 5 -27.37 24.39 38.01
C LEU A 5 -26.39 24.87 36.92
N ILE A 6 -26.14 26.18 36.86
CA ILE A 6 -25.19 26.80 35.92
C ILE A 6 -23.76 26.30 36.17
N GLN A 7 -23.34 26.24 37.44
CA GLN A 7 -22.01 25.72 37.79
C GLN A 7 -21.84 24.25 37.39
N ARG A 8 -22.87 23.42 37.58
CA ARG A 8 -22.86 22.01 37.18
C ARG A 8 -22.80 21.84 35.66
N THR A 9 -23.57 22.63 34.91
CA THR A 9 -23.53 22.57 33.44
C THR A 9 -22.19 23.02 32.88
N CYS A 10 -21.58 24.07 33.44
CA CYS A 10 -20.26 24.53 33.02
C CYS A 10 -19.17 23.49 33.32
N LEU A 11 -19.24 22.82 34.48
CA LEU A 11 -18.33 21.73 34.85
C LEU A 11 -18.46 20.53 33.91
N VAL A 12 -19.68 20.12 33.56
CA VAL A 12 -19.91 19.03 32.60
C VAL A 12 -19.37 19.42 31.22
N ALA A 13 -19.65 20.63 30.75
CA ALA A 13 -19.15 21.13 29.47
C ALA A 13 -17.61 21.12 29.43
N PHE A 14 -16.95 21.60 30.49
CA PHE A 14 -15.49 21.63 30.59
C PHE A 14 -14.88 20.21 30.57
N ASN A 15 -15.47 19.27 31.32
CA ASN A 15 -15.02 17.87 31.33
C ASN A 15 -15.25 17.17 29.97
N THR A 16 -16.36 17.46 29.29
CA THR A 16 -16.59 16.95 27.93
C THR A 16 -15.62 17.53 26.91
N ALA A 17 -15.29 18.82 27.01
CA ALA A 17 -14.29 19.44 26.15
C ALA A 17 -12.89 18.86 26.39
N GLN A 18 -12.52 18.66 27.65
CA GLN A 18 -11.23 18.05 28.03
C GLN A 18 -11.13 16.59 27.55
N THR A 19 -12.21 15.81 27.63
CA THR A 19 -12.22 14.43 27.09
C THR A 19 -12.14 14.40 25.57
N ILE A 20 -12.80 15.31 24.84
CA ILE A 20 -12.68 15.42 23.37
C ILE A 20 -11.24 15.77 22.97
N LEU A 21 -10.58 16.71 23.66
CA LEU A 21 -9.20 17.10 23.39
C LEU A 21 -8.19 15.99 23.72
N VAL A 22 -8.44 15.19 24.77
CA VAL A 22 -7.52 14.12 25.22
C VAL A 22 -7.77 12.78 24.48
N ARG A 23 -8.94 12.59 23.87
CA ARG A 23 -9.33 11.36 23.12
C ARG A 23 -8.67 11.24 21.74
N GLN A 24 -7.38 11.56 21.65
CA GLN A 24 -6.54 11.25 20.49
C GLN A 24 -5.31 10.40 20.83
N LYS A 25 -5.07 10.08 22.10
CA LYS A 25 -3.86 9.35 22.54
C LYS A 25 -3.86 7.86 22.20
N HIS A 26 -5.03 7.27 21.89
CA HIS A 26 -5.20 5.83 21.63
C HIS A 26 -5.78 5.50 20.24
N ALA A 27 -5.94 6.49 19.35
CA ALA A 27 -6.30 6.20 17.97
C ALA A 27 -5.05 5.66 17.26
N PHE A 28 -5.03 4.36 16.97
CA PHE A 28 -3.97 3.74 16.19
C PHE A 28 -3.89 4.41 14.81
N ASP A 29 -2.83 5.19 14.57
CA ASP A 29 -2.64 5.85 13.28
C ASP A 29 -2.24 4.83 12.21
N ARG A 30 -3.20 4.44 11.38
CA ARG A 30 -3.02 3.51 10.26
C ARG A 30 -2.00 4.03 9.24
N ALA A 31 -1.70 5.33 9.20
CA ALA A 31 -0.68 5.89 8.33
C ALA A 31 0.74 5.41 8.70
N VAL A 32 0.99 5.11 9.98
CA VAL A 32 2.29 4.58 10.46
C VAL A 32 2.60 3.21 9.85
N LEU A 33 1.59 2.41 9.53
CA LEU A 33 1.76 1.10 8.90
C LEU A 33 1.92 1.14 7.37
N LYS A 34 1.71 2.29 6.73
CA LYS A 34 1.78 2.34 5.26
C LYS A 34 3.25 2.26 4.83
N PRO A 35 3.64 1.25 4.04
CA PRO A 35 4.99 1.21 3.50
C PRO A 35 5.21 2.46 2.63
N LYS A 36 6.40 3.06 2.76
CA LYS A 36 6.78 4.21 1.95
C LYS A 36 6.70 3.83 0.48
N VAL A 37 5.68 4.32 -0.23
CA VAL A 37 5.49 4.05 -1.65
C VAL A 37 6.65 4.68 -2.39
N ARG A 38 7.47 3.84 -3.06
CA ARG A 38 8.56 4.34 -3.90
C ARG A 38 7.93 5.04 -5.11
N CYS A 39 8.18 6.34 -5.22
CA CYS A 39 7.69 7.18 -6.32
C CYS A 39 8.57 7.09 -7.58
N HIS A 40 9.67 6.33 -7.54
CA HIS A 40 10.58 6.17 -8.68
C HIS A 40 10.60 4.73 -9.15
N PHE A 41 10.30 4.55 -10.44
CA PHE A 41 10.51 3.28 -11.11
C PHE A 41 12.01 2.94 -11.09
N PRO A 42 12.37 1.65 -11.02
CA PRO A 42 13.75 1.23 -11.21
C PRO A 42 14.29 1.78 -12.53
N LYS A 43 15.56 2.21 -12.55
CA LYS A 43 16.22 2.66 -13.78
C LYS A 43 16.19 1.52 -14.82
N PRO A 44 15.73 1.77 -16.06
CA PRO A 44 15.69 0.74 -17.08
C PRO A 44 17.11 0.29 -17.44
N ARG A 45 17.30 -1.02 -17.57
CA ARG A 45 18.58 -1.64 -17.98
C ARG A 45 18.29 -2.74 -18.98
N GLU A 46 18.60 -2.48 -20.24
CA GLU A 46 18.22 -3.34 -21.36
C GLU A 46 18.90 -4.71 -21.32
N VAL A 47 20.20 -4.72 -21.02
CA VAL A 47 20.96 -5.96 -20.81
C VAL A 47 20.31 -6.85 -19.76
N LYS A 48 19.85 -6.27 -18.65
CA LYS A 48 19.16 -7.04 -17.61
C LYS A 48 17.80 -7.53 -18.08
N ARG A 49 17.05 -6.72 -18.83
CA ARG A 49 15.73 -7.08 -19.37
C ARG A 49 15.82 -8.31 -20.26
N ILE A 50 16.76 -8.32 -21.20
CA ILE A 50 16.98 -9.44 -22.13
C ILE A 50 17.53 -10.66 -21.39
N ASN A 51 18.54 -10.50 -20.54
CA ASN A 51 19.15 -11.65 -19.85
C ASN A 51 18.18 -12.35 -18.87
N VAL A 52 17.29 -11.61 -18.21
CA VAL A 52 16.38 -12.19 -17.21
C VAL A 52 15.05 -12.62 -17.82
N HIS A 53 14.58 -11.94 -18.86
CA HIS A 53 13.23 -12.13 -19.40
C HIS A 53 13.15 -12.42 -20.90
N GLY A 54 14.29 -12.48 -21.58
CA GLY A 54 14.41 -12.73 -23.01
C GLY A 54 14.09 -14.17 -23.40
N TRP A 55 13.99 -14.38 -24.71
CA TRP A 55 13.59 -15.66 -25.30
C TRP A 55 14.49 -16.82 -24.88
N ASP A 56 15.80 -16.65 -24.98
CA ASP A 56 16.77 -17.71 -24.68
C ASP A 56 16.68 -18.15 -23.21
N THR A 57 16.51 -17.20 -22.29
CA THR A 57 16.31 -17.45 -20.86
C THR A 57 15.02 -18.23 -20.60
N ARG A 58 13.97 -18.01 -21.40
CA ARG A 58 12.72 -18.79 -21.31
C ARG A 58 12.88 -20.18 -21.91
N MET A 59 13.65 -20.32 -22.98
CA MET A 59 13.87 -21.62 -23.63
C MET A 59 14.80 -22.54 -22.85
N SER A 60 15.74 -21.99 -22.06
CA SER A 60 16.71 -22.78 -21.30
C SER A 60 16.08 -23.66 -20.21
N THR A 61 14.96 -23.23 -19.62
CA THR A 61 14.29 -23.96 -18.53
C THR A 61 12.98 -24.61 -18.98
N PRO A 62 12.62 -25.80 -18.44
CA PRO A 62 11.34 -26.42 -18.76
C PRO A 62 10.14 -25.56 -18.36
N GLU A 63 10.22 -24.86 -17.22
CA GLU A 63 9.15 -23.94 -16.79
C GLU A 63 9.01 -22.72 -17.69
N GLY A 64 10.12 -22.18 -18.18
CA GLY A 64 10.11 -21.07 -19.12
C GLY A 64 9.41 -21.45 -20.43
N ARG A 65 9.67 -22.65 -20.96
CA ARG A 65 8.97 -23.19 -22.13
C ARG A 65 7.45 -23.30 -21.90
N ARG A 66 7.02 -23.76 -20.71
CA ARG A 66 5.59 -23.80 -20.35
C ARG A 66 4.96 -22.40 -20.28
N VAL A 67 5.69 -21.39 -19.81
CA VAL A 67 5.22 -19.99 -19.83
C VAL A 67 5.00 -19.50 -21.25
N LEU A 68 5.93 -19.79 -22.18
CA LEU A 68 5.79 -19.42 -23.59
C LEU A 68 4.55 -20.10 -24.21
N MET A 69 4.37 -21.40 -23.99
CA MET A 69 3.19 -22.14 -24.45
C MET A 69 1.89 -21.50 -23.95
N ARG A 70 1.79 -21.16 -22.65
CA ARG A 70 0.61 -20.47 -22.10
C ARG A 70 0.37 -19.10 -22.73
N ARG A 71 1.42 -18.34 -23.05
CA ARG A 71 1.30 -17.03 -23.70
C ARG A 71 0.82 -17.15 -25.15
N ILE A 72 1.29 -18.16 -25.88
CA ILE A 72 0.85 -18.49 -27.24
C ILE A 72 -0.62 -18.92 -27.24
N LEU A 73 -1.01 -19.83 -26.34
CA LEU A 73 -2.40 -20.28 -26.21
C LEU A 73 -3.36 -19.14 -25.84
N LYS A 74 -2.88 -18.16 -25.05
CA LYS A 74 -3.65 -16.94 -24.77
C LYS A 74 -3.73 -15.98 -25.97
N GLY A 75 -2.91 -16.15 -27.00
CA GLY A 75 -2.85 -15.25 -28.15
C GLY A 75 -2.14 -13.93 -27.87
N ARG A 76 -1.13 -13.91 -26.99
CA ARG A 76 -0.36 -12.67 -26.74
C ARG A 76 0.57 -12.36 -27.92
N HIS A 77 0.50 -11.13 -28.43
CA HIS A 77 1.38 -10.66 -29.51
C HIS A 77 2.87 -10.69 -29.11
N ASN A 78 3.22 -10.13 -27.95
CA ASN A 78 4.56 -10.29 -27.39
C ASN A 78 4.59 -11.53 -26.49
N ILE A 79 5.50 -12.46 -26.75
CA ILE A 79 5.64 -13.73 -26.03
C ILE A 79 6.83 -13.69 -25.06
N SER A 80 7.89 -12.95 -25.37
CA SER A 80 9.06 -12.74 -24.53
C SER A 80 9.62 -11.33 -24.72
N HIS A 81 10.43 -10.89 -23.76
CA HIS A 81 11.11 -9.59 -23.84
C HIS A 81 12.15 -9.52 -24.95
#